data_AF-A0A973IXI2-F1
#
_entry.id   AF-A0A973IXI2-F1
#
_cell.length_a   1.000
_cell.length_b   1.000
_cell.length_c   1.000
_cell.angle_alpha   90.00
_cell.angle_beta   90.00
_cell.angle_gamma   90.00
#
_symmetry.space_group_name_H-M   'P 1'
#
loop_
_entity.id
_entity.type
_entity.pdbx_description
1 polymer ?
#
loop_
_entity_poly.entity_id
_entity_poly.type
_entity_poly.pdbx_seq_one_letter_code
_entity_poly.pdbx_strand_id
1 'polypeptide(L)'
;MKTISWFMVLVGTISLIMVSVISVIFWYVFSNNCKDYLKLAGDAPNIERADQFLGQALSYIEKESLTNGNSAFFFHTPTNDIGIWYEQIKGAKETTADIIKKSKDNPATVSQLERDNALMKIREVVIDNSQKGTSVTVPAHITWFPYQLAMLFWWWASVILFIMGWVFVGKANN
;
A
#
# COMPACT_ATOMS: atom_id res chain seq x y z
N MET A 1 20.99 -29.77 -26.51
CA MET A 1 19.62 -29.20 -26.38
C MET A 1 19.03 -29.46 -25.01
N LYS A 2 18.94 -30.71 -24.52
CA LYS A 2 18.40 -31.04 -23.18
C LYS A 2 19.02 -30.26 -22.01
N THR A 3 20.34 -30.11 -21.97
CA THR A 3 21.06 -29.38 -20.92
C THR A 3 20.69 -27.88 -20.89
N ILE A 4 20.53 -27.26 -22.06
CA ILE A 4 20.13 -25.87 -22.21
C ILE A 4 18.67 -25.68 -21.74
N SER A 5 17.77 -26.60 -22.09
CA SER A 5 16.37 -26.54 -21.68
C SER A 5 16.20 -26.66 -20.16
N TRP A 6 16.94 -27.57 -19.52
CA TRP A 6 16.95 -27.69 -18.05
C TRP A 6 17.53 -26.47 -17.36
N PHE A 7 18.58 -25.87 -17.92
CA PHE A 7 19.14 -24.63 -17.41
C PHE A 7 18.11 -23.48 -17.44
N MET A 8 17.34 -23.35 -18.53
CA MET A 8 16.25 -22.36 -18.63
C MET A 8 15.17 -22.57 -17.56
N VAL A 9 14.73 -23.81 -17.34
CA VAL A 9 13.75 -24.12 -16.28
C VAL A 9 14.29 -23.71 -14.90
N LEU A 10 15.54 -24.04 -14.59
CA LEU A 10 16.19 -23.68 -13.33
C LEU A 10 16.25 -22.16 -13.13
N VAL A 11 16.75 -21.42 -14.12
CA VAL A 11 16.84 -19.96 -14.07
C VAL A 11 15.46 -19.32 -13.92
N GLY A 12 14.46 -19.78 -14.68
CA GLY A 12 13.09 -19.26 -14.58
C GLY A 12 12.47 -19.52 -13.21
N THR A 13 12.68 -20.70 -12.65
CA THR A 13 12.19 -21.07 -11.32
C THR A 13 12.82 -20.19 -10.25
N ILE A 14 14.14 -20.03 -10.27
CA ILE A 14 14.86 -19.19 -9.30
C ILE A 14 14.40 -17.73 -9.40
N SER A 15 14.28 -17.20 -10.63
CA SER A 15 13.81 -15.84 -10.88
C SER A 15 12.38 -15.63 -10.35
N LEU A 16 11.49 -16.60 -10.57
CA LEU A 16 10.09 -16.54 -10.12
C LEU A 16 9.98 -16.58 -8.59
N ILE A 17 10.78 -17.41 -7.93
CA ILE A 17 10.87 -17.43 -6.47
C ILE A 17 11.38 -16.08 -5.96
N MET A 18 12.45 -15.56 -6.56
CA MET A 18 13.08 -14.32 -6.14
C MET A 18 12.12 -13.12 -6.23
N VAL A 19 11.45 -12.92 -7.37
CA VAL A 19 10.49 -11.82 -7.53
C VAL A 19 9.32 -11.98 -6.55
N SER A 20 8.85 -13.20 -6.31
CA SER A 20 7.75 -13.47 -5.36
C SER A 20 8.13 -13.15 -3.92
N VAL A 21 9.33 -13.56 -3.48
CA VAL A 21 9.85 -13.26 -2.13
C VAL A 21 9.99 -11.75 -1.95
N ILE A 22 10.57 -11.06 -2.92
CA ILE A 22 10.71 -9.60 -2.89
C ILE A 22 9.34 -8.94 -2.80
N SER A 23 8.37 -9.35 -3.62
CA SER A 23 7.00 -8.83 -3.58
C SER A 23 6.35 -8.99 -2.21
N VAL A 24 6.54 -10.14 -1.53
CA VAL A 24 6.01 -10.38 -0.18
C VAL A 24 6.67 -9.46 0.85
N ILE A 25 7.99 -9.24 0.75
CA ILE A 25 8.71 -8.33 1.65
C ILE A 25 8.17 -6.91 1.51
N PHE A 26 8.05 -6.39 0.29
CA PHE A 26 7.51 -5.05 0.03
C PHE A 26 6.08 -4.91 0.55
N TRP A 27 5.23 -5.91 0.30
CA TRP A 27 3.86 -5.94 0.82
C TRP A 27 3.84 -5.92 2.36
N TYR A 28 4.66 -6.75 3.00
CA TYR A 28 4.72 -6.85 4.46
C TYR A 28 5.21 -5.55 5.09
N VAL A 29 6.28 -4.96 4.56
CA VAL A 29 6.84 -3.68 5.04
C VAL A 29 5.81 -2.57 4.92
N PHE A 30 5.14 -2.45 3.78
CA PHE A 30 4.07 -1.46 3.60
C PHE A 30 2.88 -1.72 4.53
N SER A 31 2.46 -2.99 4.66
CA SER A 31 1.31 -3.33 5.51
C SER A 31 1.57 -2.96 6.96
N ASN A 32 2.69 -3.42 7.52
CA ASN A 32 3.00 -3.28 8.94
C ASN A 32 3.35 -1.83 9.33
N ASN A 33 3.95 -1.04 8.43
CA ASN A 33 4.40 0.31 8.76
C ASN A 33 3.42 1.42 8.31
N CYS A 34 2.44 1.11 7.46
CA CYS A 34 1.48 2.09 6.97
C CYS A 34 0.04 1.60 7.09
N LYS A 35 -0.31 0.53 6.36
CA LYS A 35 -1.69 0.08 6.23
C LYS A 35 -2.33 -0.26 7.58
N ASP A 36 -1.62 -0.96 8.45
CA ASP A 36 -2.13 -1.38 9.74
C ASP A 36 -2.31 -0.18 10.69
N TYR A 37 -1.44 0.83 10.62
CA TYR A 37 -1.62 2.07 11.36
C TYR A 37 -2.78 2.92 10.83
N LEU A 38 -2.99 2.96 9.51
CA LEU A 38 -4.19 3.60 8.95
C LEU A 38 -5.47 2.90 9.40
N LYS A 39 -5.46 1.55 9.46
CA LYS A 39 -6.57 0.79 10.02
C LYS A 39 -6.81 1.14 11.50
N LEU A 40 -5.76 1.13 12.32
CA LEU A 40 -5.84 1.48 13.73
C LEU A 40 -6.33 2.92 13.94
N ALA A 41 -5.99 3.85 13.03
CA ALA A 41 -6.49 5.22 13.06
C ALA A 41 -8.01 5.29 12.83
N GLY A 42 -8.53 4.55 11.85
CA GLY A 42 -9.97 4.48 11.60
C GLY A 42 -10.74 3.77 12.72
N ASP A 43 -10.14 2.74 13.31
CA ASP A 43 -10.72 1.98 14.44
C ASP A 43 -10.53 2.67 15.80
N ALA A 44 -9.88 3.84 15.84
CA ALA A 44 -9.53 4.50 17.08
C ALA A 44 -10.76 4.92 17.91
N PRO A 45 -10.69 4.79 19.25
CA PRO A 45 -11.80 5.15 20.15
C PRO A 45 -11.88 6.65 20.47
N ASN A 46 -10.80 7.39 20.23
CA ASN A 46 -10.71 8.83 20.48
C ASN A 46 -9.73 9.50 19.51
N ILE A 47 -9.86 10.82 19.40
CA ILE A 47 -9.13 11.63 18.42
C ILE A 47 -7.62 11.62 18.69
N GLU A 48 -7.21 11.52 19.95
CA GLU A 48 -5.80 11.45 20.36
C GLU A 48 -5.12 10.17 19.85
N ARG A 49 -5.82 9.03 19.91
CA ARG A 49 -5.31 7.76 19.36
C ARG A 49 -5.29 7.77 17.84
N ALA A 50 -6.33 8.29 17.21
CA ALA A 50 -6.37 8.44 15.76
C ALA A 50 -5.18 9.28 15.27
N ASP A 51 -4.94 10.43 15.92
CA ASP A 51 -3.83 11.33 15.64
C ASP A 51 -2.46 10.62 15.71
N GLN A 52 -2.24 9.85 16.78
CA GLN A 52 -1.00 9.10 16.96
C GLN A 52 -0.76 8.10 15.83
N PHE A 53 -1.77 7.30 15.46
CA PHE A 53 -1.63 6.29 14.41
C PHE A 53 -1.50 6.90 13.01
N LEU A 54 -2.23 7.97 12.71
CA LEU A 54 -2.06 8.75 11.49
C LEU A 54 -0.63 9.30 11.40
N GLY A 55 -0.07 9.79 12.51
CA GLY A 55 1.31 10.28 12.55
C GLY A 55 2.34 9.19 12.23
N GLN A 56 2.14 7.97 12.71
CA GLN A 56 3.03 6.84 12.39
C GLN A 56 2.94 6.44 10.92
N ALA A 57 1.72 6.35 10.37
CA ALA A 57 1.51 6.07 8.95
C ALA A 57 2.13 7.16 8.05
N LEU A 58 1.92 8.44 8.37
CA LEU A 58 2.48 9.57 7.63
C LEU A 58 4.01 9.60 7.69
N SER A 59 4.60 9.32 8.85
CA SER A 59 6.06 9.26 8.98
C SER A 59 6.67 8.21 8.04
N TYR A 60 6.03 7.05 7.89
CA TYR A 60 6.45 6.05 6.92
C TYR A 60 6.25 6.55 5.47
N ILE A 61 5.08 7.11 5.16
CA ILE A 61 4.75 7.64 3.82
C ILE A 61 5.79 8.66 3.37
N GLU A 62 6.14 9.62 4.23
CA GLU A 62 7.12 10.66 3.93
C GLU A 62 8.54 10.09 3.80
N LYS A 63 8.93 9.17 4.69
CA LYS A 63 10.23 8.52 4.66
C LYS A 63 10.47 7.73 3.37
N GLU A 64 9.45 7.00 2.91
CA GLU A 64 9.51 6.21 1.67
C GLU A 64 9.15 7.03 0.42
N SER A 65 9.01 8.35 0.55
CA SER A 65 8.67 9.27 -0.55
C SER A 65 7.37 8.91 -1.29
N LEU A 66 6.40 8.33 -0.57
CA LEU A 66 5.07 7.98 -1.07
C LEU A 66 4.12 9.20 -1.02
N THR A 67 4.59 10.37 -1.43
CA THR A 67 3.89 11.65 -1.28
C THR A 67 3.38 12.23 -2.61
N ASN A 68 3.79 11.67 -3.74
CA ASN A 68 3.38 12.10 -5.07
C ASN A 68 3.56 10.96 -6.10
N GLY A 69 2.95 11.12 -7.27
CA GLY A 69 3.03 10.17 -8.38
C GLY A 69 1.77 9.32 -8.53
N ASN A 70 1.85 8.32 -9.38
CA ASN A 70 0.74 7.40 -9.64
C ASN A 70 1.22 5.95 -9.55
N SER A 71 0.46 5.14 -8.82
CA SER A 71 0.76 3.73 -8.55
C SER A 71 0.18 2.76 -9.60
N ALA A 72 -0.58 3.26 -10.58
CA ALA A 72 -1.11 2.43 -11.65
C ALA A 72 0.02 1.80 -12.50
N PHE A 73 -0.25 0.62 -13.08
CA PHE A 73 0.66 0.02 -14.05
C PHE A 73 0.63 0.74 -15.40
N PHE A 74 -0.57 0.98 -15.95
CA PHE A 74 -0.70 1.47 -17.33
C PHE A 74 -1.52 2.75 -17.43
N PHE A 75 -2.73 2.75 -16.85
CA PHE A 75 -3.67 3.85 -16.97
C PHE A 75 -3.80 4.60 -15.65
N HIS A 76 -3.49 5.89 -15.66
CA HIS A 76 -3.69 6.74 -14.50
C HIS A 76 -5.18 6.83 -14.17
N THR A 77 -5.51 6.47 -12.93
CA THR A 77 -6.82 6.74 -12.34
C THR A 77 -6.62 7.60 -11.09
N PRO A 78 -7.58 8.47 -10.74
CA PRO A 78 -7.49 9.28 -9.51
C PRO A 78 -7.34 8.44 -8.24
N THR A 79 -7.92 7.23 -8.22
CA THR A 79 -7.79 6.28 -7.11
C THR A 79 -6.37 5.75 -6.90
N ASN A 80 -5.50 5.89 -7.90
CA ASN A 80 -4.11 5.45 -7.86
C ASN A 80 -3.13 6.62 -7.67
N ASP A 81 -3.64 7.85 -7.56
CA ASP A 81 -2.86 9.05 -7.32
C ASP A 81 -2.38 9.09 -5.87
N ILE A 82 -1.07 8.98 -5.70
CA ILE A 82 -0.42 8.92 -4.40
C ILE A 82 -0.45 10.30 -3.73
N GLY A 83 -0.40 11.38 -4.50
CA GLY A 83 -0.46 12.74 -3.97
C GLY A 83 -1.82 13.04 -3.37
N ILE A 84 -2.90 12.72 -4.08
CA ILE A 84 -4.27 12.88 -3.57
C ILE A 84 -4.46 12.06 -2.29
N TRP A 85 -4.03 10.79 -2.30
CA TRP A 85 -4.13 9.91 -1.14
C TRP A 85 -3.34 10.44 0.08
N TYR A 86 -2.10 10.87 -0.13
CA TYR A 86 -1.25 11.44 0.91
C TYR A 86 -1.87 12.71 1.51
N GLU A 87 -2.32 13.65 0.67
CA GLU A 87 -2.93 14.90 1.11
C GLU A 87 -4.23 14.67 1.90
N GLN A 88 -5.02 13.66 1.55
CA GLN A 88 -6.21 13.29 2.32
C GLN A 88 -5.86 12.81 3.74
N ILE A 89 -4.86 11.93 3.88
CA ILE A 89 -4.41 11.42 5.19
C ILE A 89 -3.79 12.56 6.01
N LYS A 90 -2.96 13.38 5.38
CA LYS A 90 -2.31 14.54 6.00
C LYS A 90 -3.35 15.55 6.49
N GLY A 91 -4.33 15.89 5.67
CA GLY A 91 -5.42 16.79 6.06
C GLY A 91 -6.26 16.24 7.22
N ALA A 92 -6.47 14.92 7.29
CA ALA A 92 -7.09 14.28 8.44
C ALA A 92 -6.25 14.45 9.72
N LYS A 93 -4.93 14.24 9.63
CA LYS A 93 -3.99 14.42 10.75
C LYS A 93 -3.91 15.87 11.24
N GLU A 94 -3.92 16.84 10.32
CA GLU A 94 -3.91 18.26 10.68
C GLU A 94 -5.21 18.64 11.39
N THR A 95 -6.35 18.14 10.89
CA THR A 95 -7.67 18.33 11.53
C THR A 95 -7.67 17.80 12.97
N THR A 96 -7.14 16.58 13.20
CA THR A 96 -7.08 16.01 14.55
C THR A 96 -6.15 16.80 15.46
N ALA A 97 -4.98 17.19 14.97
CA ALA A 97 -4.01 17.97 15.73
C ALA A 97 -4.60 19.33 16.17
N ASP A 98 -5.32 20.00 15.27
CA ASP A 98 -5.95 21.30 15.55
C ASP A 98 -7.05 21.18 16.61
N ILE A 99 -7.89 20.15 16.54
CA ILE A 99 -8.94 19.91 17.54
C ILE A 99 -8.33 19.59 18.91
N ILE A 100 -7.30 18.75 18.95
CA ILE A 100 -6.57 18.42 20.18
C ILE A 100 -5.94 19.67 20.78
N LYS A 101 -5.33 20.53 19.95
CA LYS A 101 -4.72 21.79 20.40
C LYS A 101 -5.78 22.73 20.97
N LYS A 102 -6.87 22.98 20.24
CA LYS A 102 -7.99 23.82 20.71
C LYS A 102 -8.56 23.33 22.04
N SER A 103 -8.72 22.02 22.21
CA SER A 103 -9.23 21.46 23.46
C SER A 103 -8.28 21.62 24.64
N LYS A 104 -6.96 21.68 24.40
CA LYS A 104 -5.97 21.95 25.45
C LYS A 104 -5.96 23.43 25.84
N ASP A 105 -6.07 24.31 24.84
CA ASP A 105 -6.03 25.76 25.03
C ASP A 105 -7.32 26.30 25.67
N ASN A 106 -8.49 25.78 25.27
CA ASN A 106 -9.77 26.14 25.86
C ASN A 106 -10.75 24.94 25.82
N PRO A 107 -10.92 24.19 26.92
CA PRO A 107 -11.78 23.01 26.95
C PRO A 107 -13.26 23.30 26.62
N ALA A 108 -13.72 24.54 26.78
CA ALA A 108 -15.11 24.92 26.50
C ALA A 108 -15.41 25.15 25.02
N THR A 109 -14.39 25.24 24.15
CA THR A 109 -14.58 25.57 22.73
C THR A 109 -14.70 24.35 21.83
N VAL A 110 -14.32 23.15 22.30
CA VAL A 110 -14.40 21.91 21.53
C VAL A 110 -15.51 21.05 22.11
N SER A 111 -16.58 20.91 21.34
CA SER A 111 -17.68 20.00 21.68
C SER A 111 -17.27 18.54 21.48
N GLN A 112 -17.90 17.64 22.24
CA GLN A 112 -17.77 16.20 22.00
C GLN A 112 -18.22 15.83 20.57
N LEU A 113 -19.22 16.52 20.04
CA LEU A 113 -19.72 16.33 18.68
C LEU A 113 -18.66 16.61 17.62
N GLU A 114 -17.85 17.66 17.79
CA GLU A 114 -16.74 17.96 16.86
C GLU A 114 -15.65 16.88 16.88
N ARG A 115 -15.37 16.31 18.06
CA ARG A 115 -14.43 15.19 18.19
C ARG A 115 -14.95 13.95 17.48
N ASP A 116 -16.23 13.62 17.67
CA ASP A 116 -16.87 12.47 17.03
C ASP A 116 -16.96 12.64 15.50
N ASN A 117 -17.28 13.85 15.03
CA ASN A 117 -17.28 14.18 13.59
C ASN A 117 -15.89 14.06 12.97
N ALA A 118 -14.84 14.48 13.68
CA ALA A 118 -13.47 14.31 13.21
C ALA A 118 -13.09 12.82 13.09
N LEU A 119 -13.46 11.99 14.06
CA LEU A 119 -13.26 10.54 14.01
C LEU A 119 -14.01 9.91 12.83
N MET A 120 -15.24 10.33 12.58
CA MET A 120 -16.02 9.87 11.44
C MET A 120 -15.34 10.22 10.11
N LYS A 121 -14.84 11.45 9.96
CA LYS A 121 -14.08 11.87 8.78
C LYS A 121 -12.79 11.06 8.60
N ILE A 122 -12.07 10.74 9.67
CA ILE A 122 -10.87 9.88 9.60
C ILE A 122 -11.26 8.51 9.04
N ARG A 123 -12.34 7.91 9.57
CA ARG A 123 -12.84 6.64 9.06
C ARG A 123 -13.13 6.71 7.58
N GLU A 124 -13.83 7.74 7.09
CA GLU A 124 -14.11 7.89 5.66
C GLU A 124 -12.84 8.03 4.79
N VAL A 125 -11.80 8.69 5.31
CA VAL A 125 -10.54 8.86 4.58
C VAL A 125 -9.74 7.56 4.53
N VAL A 126 -9.60 6.88 5.67
CA VAL A 126 -8.67 5.74 5.80
C VAL A 126 -9.35 4.38 5.58
N ILE A 127 -10.67 4.30 5.64
CA ILE A 127 -11.45 3.07 5.52
C ILE A 127 -12.47 3.21 4.38
N ASP A 128 -12.40 2.28 3.44
CA ASP A 128 -13.43 2.06 2.42
C ASP A 128 -14.33 0.89 2.85
N ASN A 129 -15.62 1.17 2.93
CA ASN A 129 -16.67 0.18 3.20
C ASN A 129 -17.24 -0.30 1.87
N SER A 130 -16.66 -1.38 1.33
CA SER A 130 -17.17 -2.03 0.13
C SER A 130 -17.99 -3.28 0.47
N GLN A 131 -18.72 -3.82 -0.51
CA GLN A 131 -19.49 -5.07 -0.35
C GLN A 131 -18.63 -6.29 0.06
N LYS A 132 -17.29 -6.19 -0.04
CA LYS A 132 -16.34 -7.23 0.39
C LYS A 132 -15.81 -7.04 1.82
N GLY A 133 -16.36 -6.07 2.55
CA GLY A 133 -15.99 -5.73 3.93
C GLY A 133 -15.23 -4.42 4.06
N THR A 134 -14.84 -4.12 5.29
CA THR A 134 -14.10 -2.92 5.70
C THR A 134 -12.62 -3.07 5.33
N SER A 135 -12.12 -2.23 4.42
CA SER A 135 -10.72 -2.26 3.97
C SER A 135 -10.08 -0.88 4.05
N VAL A 136 -8.75 -0.83 4.22
CA VAL A 136 -8.03 0.45 4.27
C VAL A 136 -7.95 1.04 2.86
N THR A 137 -8.29 2.31 2.73
CA THR A 137 -8.19 3.08 1.48
C THR A 137 -6.71 3.28 1.13
N VAL A 138 -6.22 2.52 0.14
CA VAL A 138 -4.84 2.64 -0.37
C VAL A 138 -4.82 2.58 -1.89
N PRO A 139 -3.94 3.35 -2.56
CA PRO A 139 -3.74 3.28 -4.00
C PRO A 139 -3.32 1.87 -4.43
N ALA A 140 -3.81 1.40 -5.58
CA ALA A 140 -3.49 0.06 -6.05
C ALA A 140 -2.01 -0.06 -6.43
N HIS A 141 -1.36 -1.16 -6.05
CA HIS A 141 0.06 -1.44 -6.34
C HIS A 141 1.07 -0.48 -5.71
N ILE A 142 0.65 0.36 -4.76
CA ILE A 142 1.55 1.27 -4.02
C ILE A 142 2.71 0.53 -3.33
N THR A 143 2.53 -0.75 -3.00
CA THR A 143 3.58 -1.61 -2.42
C THR A 143 4.82 -1.74 -3.28
N TRP A 144 4.70 -1.62 -4.60
CA TRP A 144 5.84 -1.73 -5.53
C TRP A 144 6.26 -0.37 -6.09
N PHE A 145 5.64 0.73 -5.65
CA PHE A 145 6.01 2.05 -6.12
C PHE A 145 7.45 2.40 -5.73
N PRO A 146 8.24 3.04 -6.62
CA PRO A 146 7.94 3.48 -7.99
C PRO A 146 8.27 2.44 -9.09
N TYR A 147 8.60 1.21 -8.72
CA TYR A 147 9.06 0.15 -9.62
C TYR A 147 7.96 -0.81 -10.06
N GLN A 148 6.68 -0.44 -9.93
CA GLN A 148 5.55 -1.34 -10.16
C GLN A 148 5.60 -1.97 -11.56
N LEU A 149 5.92 -1.19 -12.59
CA LEU A 149 6.06 -1.69 -13.96
C LEU A 149 7.23 -2.67 -14.10
N ALA A 150 8.39 -2.36 -13.54
CA ALA A 150 9.56 -3.24 -13.61
C ALA A 150 9.30 -4.58 -12.91
N MET A 151 8.65 -4.54 -11.74
CA MET A 151 8.24 -5.75 -11.00
C MET A 151 7.24 -6.59 -11.81
N LEU A 152 6.27 -5.96 -12.47
CA LEU A 152 5.31 -6.63 -13.33
C LEU A 152 6.01 -7.32 -14.52
N PHE A 153 6.91 -6.62 -15.20
CA PHE A 153 7.67 -7.20 -16.32
C PHE A 153 8.59 -8.33 -15.86
N TRP A 154 9.27 -8.17 -14.72
CA TRP A 154 10.13 -9.22 -14.18
C TRP A 154 9.34 -10.48 -13.82
N TRP A 155 8.16 -10.32 -13.23
CA TRP A 155 7.26 -11.42 -12.93
C TRP A 155 6.85 -12.16 -14.21
N TRP A 156 6.35 -11.45 -15.21
CA TRP A 156 5.94 -12.04 -16.49
C TRP A 156 7.10 -12.68 -17.26
N ALA A 157 8.27 -12.03 -17.29
CA ALA A 157 9.47 -12.60 -17.92
C ALA A 157 9.87 -13.92 -17.25
N SER A 158 9.80 -13.99 -15.91
CA SER A 158 10.10 -15.21 -15.16
C SER A 158 9.12 -16.34 -15.48
N VAL A 159 7.82 -16.04 -15.56
CA VAL A 159 6.77 -17.00 -15.94
C VAL A 159 6.97 -17.51 -17.36
N ILE A 160 7.21 -16.61 -18.32
CA ILE A 160 7.41 -16.98 -19.73
C ILE A 160 8.65 -17.86 -19.88
N LEU A 161 9.77 -17.49 -19.22
CA LEU A 161 11.00 -18.27 -19.27
C LEU A 161 10.85 -19.66 -18.66
N PHE A 162 10.10 -19.77 -17.55
CA PHE A 162 9.74 -21.05 -16.95
C PHE A 162 8.91 -21.93 -17.91
N ILE A 163 7.85 -21.39 -18.50
CA ILE A 163 6.97 -22.13 -19.43
C ILE A 163 7.75 -22.56 -20.69
N MET A 164 8.51 -21.65 -21.30
CA MET A 164 9.32 -21.97 -22.48
C MET A 164 10.34 -23.07 -22.18
N GLY A 165 10.99 -23.01 -21.01
CA GLY A 165 11.90 -24.06 -20.54
C GLY A 165 11.25 -25.45 -20.59
N TRP A 166 10.05 -25.57 -20.02
CA TRP A 166 9.29 -26.83 -20.03
C TRP A 166 8.89 -27.30 -21.43
N VAL A 167 8.47 -26.39 -22.31
CA VAL A 167 8.14 -26.73 -23.71
C VAL A 167 9.35 -27.30 -24.45
N PHE A 168 10.54 -26.72 -24.26
CA PHE A 168 11.77 -27.22 -24.89
C PHE A 168 12.23 -28.55 -24.30
N VAL A 169 12.05 -28.77 -22.98
CA VAL A 169 12.32 -30.09 -22.36
C VAL A 169 11.43 -31.17 -22.98
N GLY A 170 10.13 -30.90 -23.15
CA GLY A 170 9.19 -31.83 -23.79
C GLY A 170 9.59 -32.17 -25.23
N LYS A 171 9.93 -31.15 -26.03
CA LYS A 171 10.40 -31.35 -27.42
C LYS A 171 11.73 -32.08 -27.53
N ALA A 172 12.62 -31.93 -26.56
CA ALA A 172 13.91 -32.61 -26.58
C ALA A 172 13.81 -34.09 -26.15
N ASN A 173 12.73 -34.47 -25.46
CA ASN A 173 12.48 -35.83 -24.98
C ASN A 173 11.65 -36.69 -25.94
N ASN A 174 10.90 -36.07 -26.85
CA ASN A 174 10.28 -36.71 -28.02
C ASN A 174 11.30 -36.85 -29.15
#